data_AF-Q1HY34-F1
#
_entry.id   AF-Q1HY34-F1
#
_cell.length_a   1.000
_cell.length_b   1.000
_cell.length_c   1.000
_cell.angle_alpha   90.00
_cell.angle_beta   90.00
_cell.angle_gamma   90.00
#
_symmetry.space_group_name_H-M   'P 1'
#
loop_
_entity.id
_entity.type
_entity.pdbx_description
1 polymer ?
#
loop_
_entity_poly.entity_id
_entity_poly.type
_entity_poly.pdbx_seq_one_letter_code
_entity_poly.pdbx_strand_id
1 'polypeptide(L)'
;MQILFGTLLLLLVLGGFTLFSYKAPHGMKAMGGLANAACASFLVEAFHLAFFGDVFQIPFLAQVGASNGSLGGVAAAILVPLALGVSPVYAVLTGLACSGFGILPGFIAGYLGSFVIKFLEKKIPAGLDLIVIIVLGAPLVRGIATISNPLVETTLQNIGGVITATSTASPIM
;
A
#
# COMPACT_ATOMS: atom_id res chain seq x y z
N MET A 1 30.13 1.34 3.92
CA MET A 1 29.63 1.59 2.55
C MET A 1 28.15 1.24 2.38
N GLN A 2 27.69 0.08 2.87
CA GLN A 2 26.26 -0.30 2.87
C GLN A 2 25.38 0.64 3.71
N ILE A 3 25.83 1.07 4.89
CA ILE A 3 25.07 2.01 5.75
C ILE A 3 24.78 3.32 4.99
N LEU A 4 25.83 3.90 4.40
CA LEU A 4 25.72 5.14 3.61
C LEU A 4 24.73 4.98 2.44
N PHE A 5 24.77 3.84 1.75
CA PHE A 5 23.83 3.53 0.68
C PHE A 5 22.39 3.43 1.19
N GLY A 6 22.14 2.71 2.29
CA GLY A 6 20.81 2.59 2.90
C GLY A 6 20.25 3.92 3.39
N THR A 7 21.06 4.71 4.10
CA THR A 7 20.66 6.06 4.56
C THR A 7 20.33 6.97 3.37
N LEU A 8 21.14 6.93 2.32
CA LEU A 8 20.92 7.76 1.12
C LEU A 8 19.66 7.32 0.36
N LEU A 9 19.40 6.02 0.27
CA LEU A 9 18.19 5.46 -0.33
C LEU A 9 16.94 5.83 0.49
N LEU A 10 17.03 5.78 1.83
CA LEU A 10 15.95 6.20 2.72
C LEU A 10 15.64 7.69 2.58
N LEU A 11 16.67 8.55 2.52
CA LEU A 11 16.50 9.98 2.22
C LEU A 11 15.88 10.22 0.84
N LEU A 12 16.25 9.43 -0.16
CA LEU A 12 15.67 9.51 -1.51
C LEU A 12 14.18 9.13 -1.47
N VAL A 13 13.81 8.05 -0.80
CA VAL A 13 12.40 7.63 -0.66
C VAL A 13 11.60 8.68 0.10
N LEU A 14 12.12 9.21 1.22
CA LEU A 14 11.49 10.31 1.96
C LEU A 14 11.30 11.54 1.07
N GLY A 15 12.34 11.97 0.37
CA GLY A 15 12.27 13.08 -0.57
C GLY A 15 11.26 12.83 -1.70
N GLY A 16 11.17 11.59 -2.18
CA GLY A 16 10.17 11.14 -3.15
C GLY A 16 8.75 11.25 -2.63
N PHE A 17 8.48 10.81 -1.40
CA PHE A 17 7.16 10.97 -0.76
C PHE A 17 6.82 12.43 -0.48
N THR A 18 7.79 13.25 -0.07
CA THR A 18 7.58 14.69 0.08
C THR A 18 7.23 15.32 -1.26
N LEU A 19 8.00 15.03 -2.32
CA LEU A 19 7.75 15.54 -3.66
C LEU A 19 6.38 15.09 -4.18
N PHE A 20 6.03 13.82 -3.99
CA PHE A 20 4.72 13.29 -4.36
C PHE A 20 3.60 14.01 -3.62
N SER A 21 3.73 14.21 -2.30
CA SER A 21 2.72 14.84 -1.47
C SER A 21 2.35 16.25 -1.95
N TYR A 22 3.36 17.04 -2.36
CA TYR A 22 3.17 18.44 -2.76
C TYR A 22 2.96 18.64 -4.27
N LYS A 23 3.51 17.78 -5.12
CA LYS A 23 3.53 17.99 -6.59
C LYS A 23 2.59 17.08 -7.36
N ALA A 24 2.26 15.89 -6.83
CA ALA A 24 1.34 14.98 -7.51
C ALA A 24 -0.12 15.44 -7.34
N PRO A 25 -0.99 15.23 -8.35
CA PRO A 25 -2.40 15.61 -8.25
C PRO A 25 -3.06 14.89 -7.07
N HIS A 26 -3.62 15.65 -6.13
CA HIS A 26 -4.17 15.14 -4.88
C HIS A 26 -3.19 14.33 -4.01
N GLY A 27 -1.88 14.57 -4.12
CA GLY A 27 -0.83 13.82 -3.43
C GLY A 27 -1.03 13.74 -1.91
N MET A 28 -1.26 14.88 -1.23
CA MET A 28 -1.53 14.89 0.21
C MET A 28 -2.75 14.06 0.62
N LYS A 29 -3.83 14.05 -0.18
CA LYS A 29 -5.02 13.23 0.10
C LYS A 29 -4.72 11.74 -0.07
N ALA A 30 -4.02 11.39 -1.14
CA ALA A 30 -3.59 10.01 -1.38
C ALA A 30 -2.67 9.50 -0.26
N MET A 31 -1.74 10.33 0.20
CA MET A 31 -0.85 10.00 1.32
C MET A 31 -1.60 9.85 2.64
N GLY A 32 -2.63 10.67 2.88
CA GLY A 32 -3.54 10.47 4.01
C GLY A 32 -4.28 9.12 3.95
N GLY A 33 -4.76 8.73 2.75
CA GLY A 33 -5.35 7.41 2.52
C GLY A 33 -4.36 6.26 2.76
N LEU A 34 -3.10 6.42 2.33
CA LEU A 34 -2.02 5.46 2.57
C LEU A 34 -1.73 5.32 4.07
N ALA A 35 -1.64 6.42 4.80
CA ALA A 35 -1.43 6.42 6.25
C ALA A 35 -2.57 5.68 6.98
N ASN A 36 -3.82 5.94 6.59
CA ASN A 36 -4.97 5.23 7.13
C ASN A 36 -4.92 3.72 6.84
N ALA A 37 -4.45 3.33 5.65
CA ALA A 37 -4.25 1.93 5.30
C ALA A 37 -3.17 1.26 6.16
N ALA A 38 -2.05 1.94 6.41
CA ALA A 38 -1.00 1.43 7.29
C ALA A 38 -1.50 1.26 8.73
N CYS A 39 -2.29 2.21 9.24
CA CYS A 39 -2.92 2.10 10.56
C CYS A 39 -3.93 0.94 10.64
N ALA A 40 -4.69 0.67 9.58
CA ALA A 40 -5.68 -0.40 9.55
C ALA A 40 -5.07 -1.81 9.33
N SER A 41 -3.85 -1.89 8.78
CA SER A 41 -3.15 -3.14 8.47
C SER A 41 -1.95 -3.34 9.40
N PHE A 42 -0.80 -2.76 9.05
CA PHE A 42 0.49 -2.98 9.72
C PHE A 42 0.52 -2.57 11.19
N LEU A 43 -0.19 -1.53 11.59
CA LEU A 43 -0.26 -1.19 13.01
C LEU A 43 -1.01 -2.28 13.79
N VAL A 44 -2.12 -2.80 13.25
CA VAL A 44 -2.85 -3.91 13.87
C VAL A 44 -1.99 -5.16 13.94
N GLU A 45 -1.27 -5.47 12.86
CA GLU A 45 -0.28 -6.56 12.82
C GLU A 45 0.80 -6.40 13.89
N ALA A 46 1.41 -5.22 14.02
CA ALA A 46 2.47 -4.98 15.01
C ALA A 46 1.99 -5.22 16.45
N PHE A 47 0.76 -4.83 16.80
CA PHE A 47 0.23 -5.07 18.14
C PHE A 47 -0.23 -6.53 18.34
N HIS A 48 -0.98 -7.09 17.39
CA HIS A 48 -1.65 -8.38 17.60
C HIS A 48 -0.77 -9.57 17.26
N LEU A 49 0.03 -9.47 16.20
CA LEU A 49 1.01 -10.49 15.82
C LEU A 49 2.29 -10.33 16.63
N ALA A 50 3.05 -9.25 16.39
CA ALA A 50 4.40 -9.16 16.93
C ALA A 50 4.43 -9.00 18.46
N PHE A 51 3.50 -8.26 19.06
CA PHE A 51 3.47 -8.07 20.51
C PHE A 51 2.65 -9.16 21.22
N PHE A 52 1.32 -9.19 21.07
CA PHE A 52 0.49 -10.14 21.81
C PHE A 52 0.64 -11.59 21.34
N GLY A 53 0.83 -11.81 20.04
CA GLY A 53 1.03 -13.13 19.45
C GLY A 53 2.40 -13.70 19.83
N ASP A 54 3.48 -13.02 19.43
CA ASP A 54 4.83 -13.56 19.55
C ASP A 54 5.45 -13.36 20.94
N VAL A 55 5.18 -12.25 21.65
CA VAL A 55 5.74 -12.05 23.01
C VAL A 55 4.90 -12.73 24.08
N PHE A 56 3.56 -12.55 24.04
CA PHE A 56 2.66 -13.14 25.03
C PHE A 56 2.13 -14.53 24.65
N GLN A 57 2.52 -15.05 23.49
CA GLN A 57 2.19 -16.41 23.04
C GLN A 57 0.67 -16.67 23.00
N ILE A 58 -0.12 -15.69 22.52
CA ILE A 58 -1.57 -15.81 22.36
C ILE A 58 -1.90 -16.09 20.88
N PRO A 59 -2.13 -17.36 20.47
CA PRO A 59 -2.19 -17.74 19.05
C PRO A 59 -3.35 -17.10 18.29
N PHE A 60 -4.47 -16.87 18.97
CA PHE A 60 -5.63 -16.21 18.35
C PHE A 60 -5.30 -14.77 17.92
N LEU A 61 -4.62 -14.00 18.79
CA LEU A 61 -4.24 -12.62 18.45
C LEU A 61 -3.17 -12.60 17.37
N ALA A 62 -2.26 -13.57 17.35
CA ALA A 62 -1.32 -13.74 16.24
C ALA A 62 -2.04 -13.85 14.89
N GLN A 63 -3.09 -14.68 14.81
CA GLN A 63 -3.88 -14.84 13.58
C GLN A 63 -4.62 -13.55 13.18
N VAL A 64 -5.16 -12.80 14.14
CA VAL A 64 -5.80 -11.50 13.88
C VAL A 64 -4.79 -10.53 13.26
N GLY A 65 -3.59 -10.41 13.86
CA GLY A 65 -2.55 -9.54 13.35
C GLY A 65 -2.07 -9.92 11.96
N ALA A 66 -1.78 -11.21 11.73
CA ALA A 66 -1.36 -11.73 10.43
C ALA A 66 -2.43 -11.50 9.34
N SER A 67 -3.71 -11.66 9.68
CA SER A 67 -4.81 -11.41 8.75
C SER A 67 -4.84 -9.94 8.32
N ASN A 68 -4.77 -9.00 9.27
CA ASN A 68 -4.74 -7.57 8.95
C ASN A 68 -3.50 -7.15 8.17
N GLY A 69 -2.32 -7.66 8.55
CA GLY A 69 -1.05 -7.40 7.87
C GLY A 69 -1.06 -7.80 6.40
N SER A 70 -1.56 -9.02 6.13
CA SER A 70 -1.65 -9.58 4.77
C SER A 70 -2.54 -8.76 3.81
N LEU A 71 -3.44 -7.95 4.36
CA LEU A 71 -4.37 -7.11 3.60
C LEU A 71 -3.89 -5.68 3.40
N GLY A 72 -2.61 -5.36 3.67
CA GLY A 72 -2.07 -4.01 3.52
C GLY A 72 -2.26 -3.41 2.12
N GLY A 73 -2.00 -4.18 1.04
CA GLY A 73 -2.24 -3.73 -0.33
C GLY A 73 -3.71 -3.50 -0.65
N VAL A 74 -4.58 -4.38 -0.14
CA VAL A 74 -6.04 -4.24 -0.25
C VAL A 74 -6.48 -2.96 0.45
N ALA A 75 -6.06 -2.73 1.69
CA ALA A 75 -6.40 -1.53 2.46
C ALA A 75 -5.97 -0.24 1.75
N ALA A 76 -4.75 -0.20 1.21
CA ALA A 76 -4.26 0.95 0.44
C ALA A 76 -5.09 1.19 -0.83
N ALA A 77 -5.40 0.13 -1.57
CA ALA A 77 -6.21 0.19 -2.77
C ALA A 77 -7.71 0.47 -2.53
N ILE A 78 -8.16 0.54 -1.26
CA ILE A 78 -9.50 1.01 -0.86
C ILE A 78 -9.42 2.47 -0.39
N LEU A 79 -8.58 2.73 0.61
CA LEU A 79 -8.59 3.99 1.34
C LEU A 79 -8.00 5.14 0.53
N VAL A 80 -7.11 4.86 -0.42
CA VAL A 80 -6.56 5.88 -1.33
C VAL A 80 -7.62 6.34 -2.34
N PRO A 81 -8.29 5.47 -3.12
CA PRO A 81 -9.42 5.88 -3.95
C PRO A 81 -10.53 6.61 -3.19
N LEU A 82 -10.88 6.14 -1.97
CA LEU A 82 -11.85 6.83 -1.11
C LEU A 82 -11.41 8.25 -0.78
N ALA A 83 -10.16 8.45 -0.38
CA ALA A 83 -9.61 9.78 -0.09
C ALA A 83 -9.60 10.70 -1.34
N LEU A 84 -9.56 10.10 -2.53
CA LEU A 84 -9.64 10.79 -3.81
C LEU A 84 -11.08 10.99 -4.32
N GLY A 85 -12.08 10.50 -3.59
CA GLY A 85 -13.50 10.70 -3.87
C GLY A 85 -14.08 9.76 -4.92
N VAL A 86 -13.56 8.54 -5.01
CA VAL A 86 -14.23 7.39 -5.67
C VAL A 86 -15.30 6.86 -4.72
N SER A 87 -16.44 6.39 -5.23
CA SER A 87 -17.47 5.81 -4.36
C SER A 87 -16.99 4.54 -3.64
N PRO A 88 -17.55 4.23 -2.45
CA PRO A 88 -17.11 3.11 -1.64
C PRO A 88 -17.17 1.75 -2.35
N VAL A 89 -18.19 1.53 -3.18
CA VAL A 89 -18.34 0.27 -3.91
C VAL A 89 -17.16 0.05 -4.86
N TYR A 90 -16.78 1.07 -5.63
CA TYR A 90 -15.66 0.98 -6.55
C TYR A 90 -14.31 0.95 -5.85
N ALA A 91 -14.15 1.66 -4.74
CA ALA A 91 -12.95 1.60 -3.93
C ALA A 91 -12.75 0.19 -3.31
N VAL A 92 -13.81 -0.46 -2.84
CA VAL A 92 -13.74 -1.85 -2.37
C VAL A 92 -13.41 -2.79 -3.52
N LEU A 93 -14.02 -2.60 -4.70
CA LEU A 93 -13.71 -3.38 -5.90
C LEU A 93 -12.22 -3.29 -6.28
N THR A 94 -11.63 -2.09 -6.27
CA THR A 94 -10.19 -1.92 -6.53
C THR A 94 -9.32 -2.53 -5.44
N GLY A 95 -9.75 -2.42 -4.20
CA GLY A 95 -9.14 -3.09 -3.05
C GLY A 95 -8.99 -4.59 -3.26
N LEU A 96 -10.12 -5.24 -3.50
CA LEU A 96 -10.19 -6.69 -3.69
C LEU A 96 -9.36 -7.13 -4.91
N ALA A 97 -9.36 -6.33 -5.98
CA ALA A 97 -8.49 -6.57 -7.13
C ALA A 97 -7.00 -6.55 -6.77
N CYS A 98 -6.59 -5.83 -5.72
CA CYS A 98 -5.20 -5.79 -5.23
C CYS A 98 -4.84 -6.87 -4.20
N SER A 99 -5.68 -7.90 -4.02
CA SER A 99 -5.39 -8.98 -3.06
C SER A 99 -4.06 -9.71 -3.37
N GLY A 100 -3.23 -9.91 -2.34
CA GLY A 100 -1.91 -10.55 -2.46
C GLY A 100 -0.78 -9.60 -2.87
N PHE A 101 -1.03 -8.29 -2.97
CA PHE A 101 0.01 -7.28 -3.14
C PHE A 101 0.32 -6.56 -1.83
N GLY A 102 1.54 -6.03 -1.72
CA GLY A 102 1.95 -5.18 -0.59
C GLY A 102 1.25 -3.82 -0.58
N ILE A 103 1.44 -3.07 0.51
CA ILE A 103 0.82 -1.75 0.70
C ILE A 103 1.18 -0.75 -0.39
N LEU A 104 2.43 -0.78 -0.87
CA LEU A 104 2.95 0.18 -1.84
C LEU A 104 2.49 -0.09 -3.28
N PRO A 105 2.52 -1.33 -3.82
CA PRO A 105 1.87 -1.62 -5.10
C PRO A 105 0.36 -1.36 -5.04
N GLY A 106 -0.29 -1.68 -3.92
CA GLY A 106 -1.71 -1.35 -3.68
C GLY A 106 -1.97 0.17 -3.69
N PHE A 107 -1.08 0.96 -3.09
CA PHE A 107 -1.13 2.43 -3.14
C PHE A 107 -1.01 2.96 -4.57
N ILE A 108 -0.02 2.50 -5.34
CA ILE A 108 0.20 2.95 -6.73
C ILE A 108 -1.01 2.60 -7.59
N ALA A 109 -1.51 1.37 -7.46
CA ALA A 109 -2.68 0.88 -8.17
C ALA A 109 -3.95 1.63 -7.81
N GLY A 110 -4.20 1.86 -6.50
CA GLY A 110 -5.33 2.64 -6.02
C GLY A 110 -5.25 4.11 -6.46
N TYR A 111 -4.07 4.73 -6.36
CA TYR A 111 -3.85 6.11 -6.76
C TYR A 111 -4.11 6.32 -8.26
N LEU A 112 -3.42 5.57 -9.13
CA LEU A 112 -3.57 5.71 -10.58
C LEU A 112 -4.95 5.24 -11.06
N GLY A 113 -5.44 4.13 -10.52
CA GLY A 113 -6.76 3.58 -10.82
C GLY A 113 -7.90 4.51 -10.47
N SER A 114 -7.76 5.27 -9.38
CA SER A 114 -8.81 6.21 -8.93
C SER A 114 -9.16 7.26 -9.98
N PHE A 115 -8.19 7.74 -10.77
CA PHE A 115 -8.44 8.74 -11.82
C PHE A 115 -9.29 8.16 -12.94
N VAL A 116 -9.01 6.93 -13.36
CA VAL A 116 -9.77 6.23 -14.40
C VAL A 116 -11.17 5.90 -13.89
N ILE A 117 -11.27 5.35 -12.69
CA ILE A 117 -12.56 4.93 -12.13
C ILE A 117 -13.47 6.12 -11.87
N LYS A 118 -12.93 7.20 -11.30
CA LYS A 118 -13.69 8.44 -11.08
C LYS A 118 -14.13 9.08 -12.40
N PHE A 119 -13.37 8.89 -13.47
CA PHE A 119 -13.77 9.33 -14.81
C PHE A 119 -14.92 8.48 -15.37
N LEU A 120 -14.83 7.15 -15.26
CA LEU A 120 -15.87 6.22 -15.70
C LEU A 120 -17.18 6.43 -14.92
N GLU A 121 -17.09 6.54 -13.60
CA GLU A 121 -18.22 6.78 -12.69
C GLU A 121 -18.99 8.06 -13.04
N LYS A 122 -18.30 9.12 -13.47
CA LYS A 122 -18.95 10.38 -13.86
C LYS A 122 -19.58 10.36 -15.26
N LYS A 123 -19.10 9.48 -16.14
CA LYS A 123 -19.46 9.48 -17.57
C LYS A 123 -20.52 8.45 -17.92
N ILE A 124 -20.68 7.42 -17.11
CA ILE A 124 -21.53 6.27 -17.42
C ILE A 124 -22.81 6.33 -16.55
N PRO A 125 -23.99 6.02 -17.09
CA PRO A 125 -25.23 5.96 -16.32
C PRO A 125 -25.16 4.90 -15.21
N ALA A 126 -25.87 5.20 -14.11
CA ALA A 126 -25.94 4.32 -12.93
C ALA A 126 -26.41 2.90 -13.32
N GLY A 127 -25.69 1.90 -12.83
CA GLY A 127 -25.92 0.48 -13.10
C GLY A 127 -25.05 -0.07 -14.25
N LEU A 128 -24.86 0.70 -15.33
CA LEU A 128 -23.91 0.33 -16.39
C LEU A 128 -22.46 0.64 -15.97
N ASP A 129 -22.28 1.70 -15.19
CA ASP A 129 -21.01 2.10 -14.60
C ASP A 129 -20.37 0.95 -13.79
N LEU A 130 -21.15 0.24 -12.98
CA LEU A 130 -20.70 -0.93 -12.23
C LEU A 130 -20.15 -2.02 -13.14
N ILE A 131 -20.88 -2.41 -14.19
CA ILE A 131 -20.45 -3.47 -15.11
C ILE A 131 -19.16 -3.05 -15.83
N VAL A 132 -19.09 -1.80 -16.30
CA VAL A 132 -17.91 -1.29 -17.00
C VAL A 132 -16.69 -1.22 -16.07
N ILE A 133 -16.87 -0.79 -14.81
CA ILE A 133 -15.78 -0.73 -13.82
C ILE A 133 -15.34 -2.13 -13.40
N ILE A 134 -16.25 -3.12 -13.35
CA ILE A 134 -15.89 -4.53 -13.15
C ILE A 134 -15.03 -5.04 -14.31
N VAL A 135 -15.45 -4.81 -15.55
CA VAL A 135 -14.76 -5.36 -16.74
C VAL A 135 -13.44 -4.65 -17.03
N LEU A 136 -13.36 -3.34 -16.79
CA LEU A 136 -12.18 -2.54 -17.12
C LEU A 136 -11.37 -2.13 -15.89
N GLY A 137 -12.05 -1.62 -14.85
CA GLY A 137 -11.41 -1.06 -13.66
C GLY A 137 -10.67 -2.09 -12.81
N ALA A 138 -11.30 -3.22 -12.49
CA ALA A 138 -10.66 -4.28 -11.69
C ALA A 138 -9.39 -4.84 -12.36
N PRO A 139 -9.41 -5.26 -13.65
CA PRO A 139 -8.21 -5.71 -14.34
C PRO A 139 -7.15 -4.62 -14.50
N LEU A 140 -7.55 -3.37 -14.74
CA LEU A 140 -6.63 -2.24 -14.85
C LEU A 140 -5.86 -2.03 -13.54
N VAL A 141 -6.56 -2.00 -12.40
CA VAL A 141 -5.92 -1.82 -11.09
C VAL A 141 -5.01 -3.00 -10.75
N ARG A 142 -5.46 -4.24 -11.00
CA ARG A 142 -4.61 -5.43 -10.87
C ARG A 142 -3.36 -5.33 -11.74
N GLY A 143 -3.50 -4.89 -12.99
CA GLY A 143 -2.39 -4.72 -13.93
C GLY A 143 -1.36 -3.72 -13.42
N ILE A 144 -1.81 -2.56 -12.92
CA ILE A 144 -0.92 -1.55 -12.31
C ILE A 144 -0.19 -2.12 -11.09
N ALA A 145 -0.89 -2.85 -10.21
CA ALA A 145 -0.27 -3.50 -9.06
C ALA A 145 0.78 -4.52 -9.49
N THR A 146 0.48 -5.34 -10.51
CA THR A 146 1.39 -6.36 -11.04
C THR A 146 2.68 -5.75 -11.62
N ILE A 147 2.57 -4.64 -12.36
CA ILE A 147 3.72 -3.96 -12.96
C ILE A 147 4.56 -3.24 -11.89
N SER A 148 3.91 -2.66 -10.88
CA SER A 148 4.61 -1.93 -9.81
C SER A 148 5.24 -2.86 -8.78
N ASN A 149 4.70 -4.06 -8.57
CA ASN A 149 5.18 -5.01 -7.56
C ASN A 149 6.69 -5.31 -7.62
N PRO A 150 7.28 -5.74 -8.75
CA PRO A 150 8.71 -6.08 -8.78
C PRO A 150 9.62 -4.88 -8.50
N LEU A 151 9.23 -3.69 -8.94
CA LEU A 151 10.00 -2.46 -8.70
C LEU A 151 10.03 -2.11 -7.21
N VAL A 152 8.87 -2.21 -6.56
CA VAL A 152 8.73 -1.91 -5.13
C VAL A 152 9.42 -2.97 -4.29
N GLU A 153 9.15 -4.25 -4.57
CA GLU A 153 9.66 -5.38 -3.79
C GLU A 153 11.20 -5.42 -3.82
N THR A 154 11.81 -5.23 -5.00
CA THR A 154 13.27 -5.15 -5.14
C THR A 154 13.84 -4.00 -4.30
N THR A 155 13.16 -2.85 -4.29
CA THR A 155 13.60 -1.69 -3.51
C THR A 155 13.51 -1.97 -2.01
N LEU A 156 12.41 -2.56 -1.55
CA LEU A 156 12.22 -2.92 -0.14
C LEU A 156 13.20 -4.00 0.32
N GLN A 157 13.49 -5.00 -0.51
CA GLN A 157 14.48 -6.04 -0.21
C GLN A 157 15.89 -5.46 -0.09
N ASN A 158 16.25 -4.52 -0.97
CA ASN A 158 17.54 -3.82 -0.87
C ASN A 158 17.64 -3.00 0.43
N ILE A 159 16.57 -2.30 0.81
CA ILE A 159 16.52 -1.55 2.07
C ILE A 159 16.61 -2.51 3.27
N GLY A 160 15.78 -3.56 3.29
CA GLY A 160 15.74 -4.56 4.36
C GLY A 160 17.08 -5.28 4.54
N GLY A 161 17.70 -5.70 3.44
CA GLY A 161 19.02 -6.32 3.46
C GLY A 161 20.10 -5.40 4.02
N VAL A 162 20.05 -4.10 3.71
CA VAL A 162 20.97 -3.13 4.34
C VAL A 162 20.69 -3.01 5.83
N ILE A 163 19.43 -2.92 6.27
CA ILE A 163 19.09 -2.85 7.70
C ILE A 163 19.59 -4.09 8.45
N THR A 164 19.35 -5.30 7.93
CA THR A 164 19.84 -6.54 8.55
C THR A 164 21.38 -6.61 8.56
N ALA A 165 22.05 -6.17 7.50
CA ALA A 165 23.50 -6.08 7.48
C ALA A 165 24.01 -5.09 8.55
N THR A 166 23.33 -3.96 8.76
CA THR A 166 23.67 -3.00 9.80
C THR A 166 23.35 -3.46 11.22
N SER A 167 22.30 -4.25 11.43
CA SER A 167 21.96 -4.79 12.76
C SER A 167 22.93 -5.88 13.21
N THR A 168 23.59 -6.55 12.25
CA THR A 168 24.52 -7.65 12.51
C THR A 168 25.98 -7.16 12.55
N ALA A 169 26.29 -6.03 11.91
CA ALA A 169 27.56 -5.33 12.06
C ALA A 169 27.62 -4.69 13.46
N SER A 170 28.50 -5.20 14.33
CA SER A 170 28.63 -4.68 15.71
C SER A 170 28.95 -3.18 15.72
N PRO A 171 28.32 -2.37 16.59
CA PRO A 171 28.51 -0.91 16.65
C PRO A 171 29.88 -0.47 17.20
N ILE A 172 30.84 -1.40 17.39
CA ILE A 172 32.14 -1.17 18.05
C ILE A 172 33.34 -1.43 17.11
N MET A 173 33.14 -1.87 15.86
CA MET A 173 34.21 -1.93 14.85
C MET A 173 33.96 -0.98 13.68
#